data_AF-A0A7Y3HZ52-F1
#
_entry.id   AF-A0A7Y3HZ52-F1
#
_cell.length_a   1.000
_cell.length_b   1.000
_cell.length_c   1.000
_cell.angle_alpha   90.00
_cell.angle_beta   90.00
_cell.angle_gamma   90.00
#
_symmetry.space_group_name_H-M   'P 1'
#
loop_
_entity.id
_entity.type
_entity.pdbx_description
1 polymer ?
#
loop_
_entity_poly.entity_id
_entity_poly.type
_entity_poly.pdbx_seq_one_letter_code
_entity_poly.pdbx_strand_id
1 'polypeptide(L)'
;MKFLVTLLILFIGTSLLAQRPSALANGKFFQKNGQSMLYGGESNEHFIINNLELHKHQFHYGLGRERFPALLQPKFESVEAADRHWKDNDRFLVAYKGSEVRAYSVKDLIRHEVVNDVIDGEPIFAAYCILADLGAIYKRTYGEKVLTYAVSGYTYYDPEVWDGLDGFILWDRETESLWWPLIDRAVSGKLKGVRLQKLENIYWQDTRWEVILKKFPNARVMKSGQDFIRPKSWKKYKDVSEIIRN
;
A
#
# COMPACT_ATOMS: atom_id res chain seq x y z
N MET A 1 -65.09 15.74 -19.68
CA MET A 1 -63.76 15.19 -20.03
C MET A 1 -62.71 16.30 -19.90
N LYS A 2 -61.93 16.33 -18.83
CA LYS A 2 -60.78 17.24 -18.67
C LYS A 2 -59.52 16.47 -19.02
N PHE A 3 -58.81 16.92 -20.05
CA PHE A 3 -57.50 16.37 -20.43
C PHE A 3 -56.44 16.88 -19.45
N LEU A 4 -55.72 15.96 -18.82
CA LEU A 4 -54.56 16.24 -17.97
C LEU A 4 -53.31 16.11 -18.86
N VAL A 5 -52.61 17.22 -19.09
CA VAL A 5 -51.30 17.24 -19.77
C VAL A 5 -50.24 17.03 -18.70
N THR A 6 -49.58 15.87 -18.70
CA THR A 6 -48.44 15.61 -17.82
C THR A 6 -47.17 16.10 -18.50
N LEU A 7 -46.61 17.20 -18.00
CA LEU A 7 -45.33 17.76 -18.42
C LEU A 7 -44.20 16.87 -17.83
N LEU A 8 -43.53 16.10 -18.69
CA LEU A 8 -42.37 15.29 -18.30
C LEU A 8 -41.14 16.21 -18.24
N ILE A 9 -40.75 16.66 -17.05
CA ILE A 9 -39.50 17.37 -16.83
C ILE A 9 -38.38 16.32 -16.77
N LEU A 10 -37.59 16.22 -17.84
CA LEU A 10 -36.38 15.42 -17.87
C LEU A 10 -35.33 16.09 -16.95
N PHE A 11 -35.18 15.59 -15.72
CA PHE A 11 -34.02 15.90 -14.90
C PHE A 11 -32.80 15.17 -15.49
N ILE A 12 -32.02 15.87 -16.32
CA ILE A 12 -30.67 15.42 -16.66
C ILE A 12 -29.82 15.62 -15.39
N GLY A 13 -29.75 14.58 -14.57
CA GLY A 13 -28.82 14.53 -13.46
C GLY A 13 -27.40 14.46 -14.00
N THR A 14 -26.74 15.61 -14.12
CA THR A 14 -25.29 15.67 -14.25
C THR A 14 -24.71 15.25 -12.90
N SER A 15 -24.45 13.96 -12.76
CA SER A 15 -23.54 13.47 -11.73
C SER A 15 -22.15 14.04 -12.03
N LEU A 16 -21.83 15.17 -11.41
CA LEU A 16 -20.45 15.60 -11.20
C LEU A 16 -19.81 14.58 -10.25
N LEU A 17 -19.48 13.40 -10.77
CA LEU A 17 -18.51 12.52 -10.14
C LEU A 17 -17.24 13.35 -10.04
N ALA A 18 -16.83 13.69 -8.81
CA ALA A 18 -15.58 14.41 -8.59
C ALA A 18 -14.46 13.65 -9.30
N GLN A 19 -13.93 14.24 -10.37
CA GLN A 19 -12.89 13.62 -11.17
C GLN A 19 -11.66 13.43 -10.28
N ARG A 20 -11.11 12.22 -10.25
CA ARG A 20 -9.89 11.92 -9.49
C ARG A 20 -8.76 12.87 -9.94
N PRO A 21 -7.93 13.38 -9.03
CA PRO A 21 -6.92 14.37 -9.38
C PRO A 21 -5.85 13.75 -10.28
N SER A 22 -5.75 14.21 -11.54
CA SER A 22 -4.76 13.71 -12.50
C SER A 22 -3.34 14.12 -12.10
N ALA A 23 -2.47 13.13 -11.87
CA ALA A 23 -1.05 13.39 -11.61
C ALA A 23 -0.36 14.01 -12.83
N LEU A 24 -0.71 13.56 -14.04
CA LEU A 24 -0.15 14.07 -15.29
C LEU A 24 -0.51 15.54 -15.51
N ALA A 25 -1.79 15.90 -15.40
CA ALA A 25 -2.23 17.29 -15.57
C ALA A 25 -1.63 18.23 -14.51
N ASN A 26 -1.36 17.71 -13.30
CA ASN A 26 -0.74 18.44 -12.20
C ASN A 26 0.80 18.49 -12.28
N GLY A 27 1.39 18.21 -13.45
CA GLY A 27 2.84 18.37 -13.68
C GLY A 27 3.71 17.40 -12.88
N LYS A 28 3.15 16.28 -12.40
CA LYS A 28 3.88 15.32 -11.55
C LYS A 28 4.88 14.46 -12.34
N PHE A 29 4.77 14.44 -13.66
CA PHE A 29 5.71 13.80 -14.57
C PHE A 29 6.51 14.87 -15.30
N PHE A 30 7.83 14.77 -15.30
CA PHE A 30 8.70 15.77 -15.93
C PHE A 30 10.05 15.16 -16.35
N GLN A 31 10.86 15.93 -17.08
CA GLN A 31 12.21 15.54 -17.46
C GLN A 31 13.24 16.28 -16.60
N LYS A 32 14.30 15.59 -16.18
CA LYS A 32 15.44 16.20 -15.49
C LYS A 32 16.72 15.47 -15.90
N ASN A 33 17.71 16.20 -16.41
CA ASN A 33 19.01 15.63 -16.83
C ASN A 33 18.86 14.43 -17.80
N GLY A 34 17.91 14.51 -18.75
CA GLY A 34 17.64 13.44 -19.71
C GLY A 34 16.92 12.21 -19.14
N GLN A 35 16.46 12.27 -17.89
CA GLN A 35 15.70 11.19 -17.24
C GLN A 35 14.23 11.59 -17.09
N SER A 36 13.34 10.62 -17.31
CA SER A 36 11.92 10.73 -16.98
C SER A 36 11.75 10.59 -15.48
N MET A 37 11.13 11.59 -14.87
CA MET A 37 10.95 11.72 -13.42
C MET A 37 9.48 11.67 -13.03
N LEU A 38 9.23 11.10 -11.86
CA LEU A 38 7.96 11.20 -11.14
C LEU A 38 8.19 11.94 -9.82
N TYR A 39 7.37 12.95 -9.55
CA TYR A 39 7.50 13.80 -8.38
C TYR A 39 7.43 13.01 -7.06
N GLY A 40 8.55 12.91 -6.34
CA GLY A 40 8.62 12.22 -5.04
C GLY A 40 8.44 13.12 -3.81
N GLY A 41 8.00 14.37 -3.95
CA GLY A 41 7.86 15.32 -2.82
C GLY A 41 8.77 16.54 -2.91
N GLU A 42 8.69 17.41 -1.91
CA GLU A 42 9.42 18.70 -1.85
C GLU A 42 10.92 18.54 -1.56
N SER A 43 11.36 17.37 -1.08
CA SER A 43 12.78 17.08 -0.77
C SER A 43 13.68 16.93 -2.01
N ASN A 44 13.16 17.15 -3.22
CA ASN A 44 13.81 16.87 -4.51
C ASN A 44 14.16 15.39 -4.76
N GLU A 45 13.70 14.47 -3.91
CA GLU A 45 13.88 13.02 -4.06
C GLU A 45 12.82 12.44 -5.01
N HIS A 46 12.93 12.73 -6.30
CA HIS A 46 12.00 12.24 -7.31
C HIS A 46 12.33 10.81 -7.75
N PHE A 47 11.34 10.05 -8.23
CA PHE A 47 11.59 8.70 -8.76
C PHE A 47 12.05 8.80 -10.21
N ILE A 48 13.07 8.03 -10.57
CA ILE A 48 13.48 7.84 -11.96
C ILE A 48 12.61 6.75 -12.57
N ILE A 49 11.83 7.08 -13.59
CA ILE A 49 10.80 6.22 -14.17
C ILE A 49 11.01 5.98 -15.67
N ASN A 50 12.28 5.92 -16.11
CA ASN A 50 12.65 5.74 -17.53
C ASN A 50 12.02 4.51 -18.19
N ASN A 51 11.74 3.47 -17.40
CA ASN A 51 11.18 2.21 -17.86
C ASN A 51 9.76 1.95 -17.32
N LEU A 52 9.01 2.98 -16.93
CA LEU A 52 7.64 2.83 -16.43
C LEU A 52 6.76 2.03 -17.40
N GLU A 53 6.10 1.01 -16.88
CA GLU A 53 5.15 0.19 -17.63
C GLU A 53 3.75 0.81 -17.72
N LEU A 54 3.33 1.47 -16.64
CA LEU A 54 1.99 2.00 -16.47
C LEU A 54 1.74 3.29 -17.27
N HIS A 55 0.49 3.51 -17.68
CA HIS A 55 0.15 4.70 -18.46
C HIS A 55 0.02 5.94 -17.56
N LYS A 56 0.76 7.01 -17.90
CA LYS A 56 0.85 8.21 -17.05
C LYS A 56 -0.50 8.88 -16.76
N HIS A 57 -1.47 8.78 -17.68
CA HIS A 57 -2.77 9.43 -17.53
C HIS A 57 -3.67 8.74 -16.49
N GLN A 58 -3.36 7.50 -16.11
CA GLN A 58 -4.07 6.71 -15.10
C GLN A 58 -3.53 6.91 -13.67
N PHE A 59 -2.44 7.66 -13.51
CA PHE A 59 -1.94 8.04 -12.19
C PHE A 59 -2.76 9.18 -11.60
N HIS A 60 -3.11 9.03 -10.33
CA HIS A 60 -3.75 10.07 -9.55
C HIS A 60 -2.88 10.55 -8.38
N TYR A 61 -3.21 11.73 -7.87
CA TYR A 61 -2.53 12.40 -6.75
C TYR A 61 -1.06 12.75 -7.02
N GLY A 62 -0.12 12.23 -6.23
CA GLY A 62 1.28 12.68 -6.18
C GLY A 62 1.59 13.54 -4.95
N LEU A 63 1.24 12.99 -3.77
CA LEU A 63 1.43 13.60 -2.45
C LEU A 63 2.89 13.56 -1.97
N GLY A 64 3.76 12.83 -2.70
CA GLY A 64 5.16 12.64 -2.38
C GLY A 64 5.44 11.39 -1.53
N ARG A 65 6.72 11.02 -1.48
CA ARG A 65 7.23 9.83 -0.79
C ARG A 65 6.79 9.83 0.67
N GLU A 66 6.15 8.73 1.07
CA GLU A 66 5.80 8.45 2.46
C GLU A 66 4.98 9.57 3.13
N ARG A 67 4.07 10.21 2.37
CA ARG A 67 3.09 11.13 2.97
C ARG A 67 2.31 10.45 4.09
N PHE A 68 2.04 9.17 3.92
CA PHE A 68 1.66 8.24 4.97
C PHE A 68 2.93 7.55 5.47
N PRO A 69 3.34 7.77 6.74
CA PRO A 69 4.63 7.32 7.21
C PRO A 69 4.63 5.81 7.39
N ALA A 70 5.40 5.10 6.56
CA ALA A 70 5.55 3.66 6.69
C ALA A 70 6.23 3.33 8.03
N LEU A 71 5.63 2.43 8.80
CA LEU A 71 6.16 2.04 10.12
C LEU A 71 7.23 0.97 9.94
N LEU A 72 8.42 1.14 10.55
CA LEU A 72 9.56 0.22 10.37
C LEU A 72 9.92 -0.63 11.58
N GLN A 73 9.38 -0.27 12.74
CA GLN A 73 9.66 -0.92 14.02
C GLN A 73 8.37 -0.91 14.86
N PRO A 74 7.32 -1.63 14.41
CA PRO A 74 6.07 -1.65 15.12
C PRO A 74 6.26 -2.18 16.55
N LYS A 75 5.67 -1.46 17.50
CA LYS A 75 5.53 -1.90 18.89
C LYS A 75 4.19 -2.59 19.04
N PHE A 76 4.17 -3.61 19.89
CA PHE A 76 3.00 -4.44 20.10
C PHE A 76 2.65 -4.55 21.59
N GLU A 77 1.38 -4.75 21.87
CA GLU A 77 0.81 -5.13 23.17
C GLU A 77 0.19 -6.52 23.11
N SER A 78 -0.21 -7.05 24.27
CA SER A 78 -0.89 -8.35 24.36
C SER A 78 -2.37 -8.23 24.00
N VAL A 79 -3.03 -9.36 23.75
CA VAL A 79 -4.46 -9.41 23.49
C VAL A 79 -5.26 -8.82 24.66
N GLU A 80 -4.89 -9.13 25.90
CA GLU A 80 -5.59 -8.63 27.10
C GLU A 80 -5.47 -7.11 27.25
N ALA A 81 -4.33 -6.54 26.88
CA ALA A 81 -4.14 -5.09 26.91
C ALA A 81 -5.00 -4.41 25.83
N ALA A 82 -5.02 -5.00 24.64
CA ALA A 82 -5.71 -4.51 23.45
C ALA A 82 -7.24 -4.60 23.56
N ASP A 83 -7.75 -5.63 24.23
CA ASP A 83 -9.19 -5.86 24.42
C ASP A 83 -9.92 -4.72 25.14
N ARG A 84 -9.17 -3.90 25.89
CA ARG A 84 -9.72 -2.72 26.58
C ARG A 84 -10.18 -1.61 25.64
N HIS A 85 -9.80 -1.64 24.37
CA HIS A 85 -10.10 -0.56 23.43
C HIS A 85 -10.48 -1.00 22.01
N TRP A 86 -10.37 -2.28 21.66
CA TRP A 86 -10.92 -2.83 20.43
C TRP A 86 -12.30 -3.44 20.65
N LYS A 87 -13.14 -3.35 19.63
CA LYS A 87 -14.49 -3.92 19.62
C LYS A 87 -14.50 -5.15 18.74
N ASP A 88 -15.36 -6.11 19.05
CA ASP A 88 -15.51 -7.38 18.33
C ASP A 88 -15.47 -7.27 16.80
N ASN A 89 -16.14 -6.26 16.24
CA ASN A 89 -16.25 -6.05 14.80
C ASN A 89 -15.08 -5.32 14.13
N ASP A 90 -14.12 -4.80 14.90
CA ASP A 90 -12.96 -4.08 14.35
C ASP A 90 -12.13 -5.03 13.48
N ARG A 91 -11.71 -4.56 12.30
CA ARG A 91 -11.05 -5.36 11.27
C ARG A 91 -9.54 -5.35 11.43
N PHE A 92 -8.91 -6.50 11.21
CA PHE A 92 -7.48 -6.73 11.36
C PHE A 92 -6.92 -7.59 10.23
N LEU A 93 -5.67 -7.33 9.86
CA LEU A 93 -4.84 -8.30 9.20
C LEU A 93 -4.03 -9.05 10.28
N VAL A 94 -4.07 -10.37 10.26
CA VAL A 94 -3.32 -11.21 11.21
C VAL A 94 -2.33 -12.06 10.44
N ALA A 95 -1.05 -11.95 10.78
CA ALA A 95 0.01 -12.80 10.25
C ALA A 95 0.49 -13.75 11.36
N TYR A 96 0.81 -15.00 11.00
CA TYR A 96 1.28 -16.00 11.94
C TYR A 96 2.28 -16.95 11.28
N LYS A 97 3.39 -17.20 11.98
CA LYS A 97 4.45 -18.11 11.56
C LYS A 97 5.17 -18.64 12.81
N GLY A 98 5.47 -19.94 12.83
CA GLY A 98 6.01 -20.59 14.03
C GLY A 98 5.10 -20.37 15.24
N SER A 99 5.67 -19.89 16.35
CA SER A 99 4.92 -19.52 17.56
C SER A 99 4.48 -18.06 17.60
N GLU A 100 4.86 -17.24 16.63
CA GLU A 100 4.56 -15.81 16.62
C GLU A 100 3.28 -15.50 15.85
N VAL A 101 2.46 -14.61 16.42
CA VAL A 101 1.27 -14.05 15.79
C VAL A 101 1.31 -12.53 15.92
N ARG A 102 1.05 -11.83 14.82
CA ARG A 102 1.01 -10.36 14.73
C ARG A 102 -0.36 -9.93 14.21
N ALA A 103 -1.01 -9.02 14.93
CA ALA A 103 -2.28 -8.45 14.52
C ALA A 103 -2.13 -6.95 14.24
N TYR A 104 -2.52 -6.53 13.03
CA TYR A 104 -2.46 -5.15 12.56
C TYR A 104 -3.88 -4.66 12.33
N SER A 105 -4.32 -3.67 13.10
CA SER A 105 -5.66 -3.12 12.90
C SER A 105 -5.73 -2.41 11.56
N VAL A 106 -6.84 -2.59 10.83
CA VAL A 106 -7.07 -1.85 9.58
C VAL A 106 -7.12 -0.35 9.85
N LYS A 107 -7.65 0.05 11.02
CA LYS A 107 -7.67 1.45 11.47
C LYS A 107 -6.28 2.08 11.51
N ASP A 108 -5.30 1.39 12.09
CA ASP A 108 -3.92 1.89 12.15
C ASP A 108 -3.20 1.72 10.81
N LEU A 109 -3.51 0.68 10.04
CA LEU A 109 -2.98 0.52 8.68
C LEU A 109 -3.46 1.62 7.73
N ILE A 110 -4.65 2.20 7.90
CA ILE A 110 -5.08 3.37 7.11
C ILE A 110 -4.14 4.57 7.35
N ARG A 111 -3.58 4.72 8.55
CA ARG A 111 -2.63 5.81 8.84
C ARG A 111 -1.26 5.57 8.19
N HIS A 112 -0.76 4.34 8.25
CA HIS A 112 0.61 4.02 7.82
C HIS A 112 0.70 3.53 6.38
N GLU A 113 -0.39 2.95 5.86
CA GLU A 113 -0.57 2.18 4.61
C GLU A 113 0.38 0.97 4.44
N VAL A 114 1.58 1.03 5.03
CA VAL A 114 2.60 -0.01 5.06
C VAL A 114 3.24 -0.09 6.45
N VAL A 115 3.30 -1.30 7.00
CA VAL A 115 4.03 -1.63 8.24
C VAL A 115 5.05 -2.70 7.91
N ASN A 116 6.34 -2.38 7.98
CA ASN A 116 7.43 -3.34 7.84
C ASN A 116 7.71 -3.96 9.21
N ASP A 117 7.59 -5.29 9.31
CA ASP A 117 7.79 -6.07 10.54
C ASP A 117 8.66 -7.31 10.27
N VAL A 118 8.92 -8.08 11.33
CA VAL A 118 9.53 -9.40 11.30
C VAL A 118 8.69 -10.35 12.16
N ILE A 119 8.33 -11.50 11.60
CA ILE A 119 7.58 -12.56 12.31
C ILE A 119 8.36 -13.87 12.21
N ASP A 120 8.73 -14.45 13.35
CA ASP A 120 9.51 -15.71 13.41
C ASP A 120 10.75 -15.68 12.49
N GLY A 121 11.49 -14.56 12.53
CA GLY A 121 12.66 -14.32 11.70
C GLY A 121 12.39 -13.97 10.23
N GLU A 122 11.15 -14.05 9.74
CA GLU A 122 10.76 -13.69 8.37
C GLU A 122 10.46 -12.17 8.26
N PRO A 123 11.21 -11.42 7.44
CA PRO A 123 10.86 -10.04 7.11
C PRO A 123 9.56 -9.98 6.30
N ILE A 124 8.56 -9.29 6.84
CA ILE A 124 7.25 -9.08 6.19
C ILE A 124 6.88 -7.61 6.13
N PHE A 125 5.95 -7.24 5.25
CA PHE A 125 5.14 -6.04 5.46
C PHE A 125 3.66 -6.32 5.37
N ALA A 126 2.91 -5.68 6.25
CA ALA A 126 1.46 -5.56 6.15
C ALA A 126 1.13 -4.29 5.36
N ALA A 127 0.19 -4.39 4.43
CA ALA A 127 -0.28 -3.25 3.67
C ALA A 127 -1.81 -3.22 3.61
N TYR A 128 -2.37 -2.01 3.65
CA TYR A 128 -3.79 -1.78 3.43
C TYR A 128 -4.03 -0.52 2.60
N CYS A 129 -4.75 -0.66 1.50
CA CYS A 129 -5.20 0.46 0.68
C CYS A 129 -6.71 0.64 0.82
N ILE A 130 -7.13 1.76 1.42
CA ILE A 130 -8.55 2.04 1.67
C ILE A 130 -9.37 2.21 0.37
N LEU A 131 -8.76 2.70 -0.71
CA LEU A 131 -9.45 2.96 -1.98
C LEU A 131 -9.77 1.69 -2.77
N ALA A 132 -8.95 0.64 -2.61
CA ALA A 132 -9.12 -0.65 -3.27
C ALA A 132 -9.64 -1.76 -2.33
N ASP A 133 -9.89 -1.42 -1.07
CA ASP A 133 -10.12 -2.37 0.04
C ASP A 133 -9.10 -3.53 0.06
N LEU A 134 -7.85 -3.23 -0.31
CA LEU A 134 -6.80 -4.23 -0.49
C LEU A 134 -6.00 -4.38 0.79
N GLY A 135 -6.26 -5.44 1.55
CA GLY A 135 -5.41 -5.90 2.66
C GLY A 135 -4.53 -7.08 2.23
N ALA A 136 -3.23 -7.01 2.51
CA ALA A 136 -2.32 -8.13 2.25
C ALA A 136 -1.06 -8.09 3.13
N ILE A 137 -0.48 -9.27 3.35
CA ILE A 137 0.84 -9.44 3.95
C ILE A 137 1.79 -10.00 2.89
N TYR A 138 2.99 -9.45 2.81
CA TYR A 138 4.02 -9.87 1.86
C TYR A 138 5.33 -10.15 2.58
N LYS A 139 6.12 -11.09 2.07
CA LYS A 139 7.54 -11.25 2.39
C LYS A 139 8.32 -10.10 1.76
N ARG A 140 9.44 -9.73 2.41
CA ARG A 140 10.37 -8.69 1.93
C ARG A 140 11.72 -9.22 1.52
N THR A 141 11.88 -10.54 1.55
CA THR A 141 13.14 -11.23 1.29
C THR A 141 13.21 -11.65 -0.18
N TYR A 142 14.26 -11.24 -0.87
CA TYR A 142 14.55 -11.59 -2.26
C TYR A 142 15.98 -12.13 -2.32
N GLY A 143 16.12 -13.45 -2.18
CA GLY A 143 17.40 -14.10 -1.92
C GLY A 143 17.99 -13.60 -0.60
N GLU A 144 19.23 -13.13 -0.60
CA GLU A 144 19.89 -12.57 0.60
C GLU A 144 19.53 -11.10 0.87
N LYS A 145 18.72 -10.47 0.01
CA LYS A 145 18.37 -9.05 0.12
C LYS A 145 17.01 -8.88 0.77
N VAL A 146 16.94 -7.97 1.74
CA VAL A 146 15.67 -7.52 2.33
C VAL A 146 15.37 -6.12 1.82
N LEU A 147 14.15 -5.91 1.34
CA LEU A 147 13.64 -4.62 0.91
C LEU A 147 12.78 -3.96 2.00
N THR A 148 12.71 -2.64 2.00
CA THR A 148 11.87 -1.83 2.89
C THR A 148 10.86 -1.09 2.04
N TYR A 149 9.57 -1.35 2.27
CA TYR A 149 8.49 -0.79 1.46
C TYR A 149 7.87 0.44 2.12
N ALA A 150 7.38 1.35 1.28
CA ALA A 150 6.54 2.46 1.68
C ALA A 150 5.64 2.89 0.51
N VAL A 151 4.74 3.84 0.75
CA VAL A 151 3.88 4.39 -0.31
C VAL A 151 4.57 5.55 -1.04
N SER A 152 4.35 5.63 -2.35
CA SER A 152 4.95 6.65 -3.21
C SER A 152 4.21 8.00 -3.16
N GLY A 153 2.99 8.01 -2.60
CA GLY A 153 2.07 9.15 -2.63
C GLY A 153 1.21 9.23 -3.89
N TYR A 154 1.29 8.22 -4.76
CA TYR A 154 0.42 8.05 -5.93
C TYR A 154 -0.54 6.89 -5.74
N THR A 155 -1.65 6.99 -6.46
CA THR A 155 -2.54 5.88 -6.72
C THR A 155 -2.65 5.69 -8.24
N TYR A 156 -3.03 4.50 -8.66
CA TYR A 156 -3.18 4.12 -10.04
C TYR A 156 -4.49 3.37 -10.27
N TYR A 157 -5.17 3.75 -11.34
CA TYR A 157 -6.44 3.18 -11.76
C TYR A 157 -6.30 2.49 -13.11
N ASP A 158 -6.85 1.28 -13.22
CA ASP A 158 -7.00 0.59 -14.50
C ASP A 158 -8.40 -0.04 -14.58
N PRO A 159 -9.21 0.26 -15.61
CA PRO A 159 -10.54 -0.33 -15.74
C PRO A 159 -10.53 -1.86 -15.85
N GLU A 160 -9.41 -2.46 -16.26
CA GLU A 160 -9.29 -3.92 -16.46
C GLU A 160 -8.72 -4.65 -15.24
N VAL A 161 -8.29 -3.93 -14.20
CA VAL A 161 -7.66 -4.50 -13.02
C VAL A 161 -8.45 -4.13 -11.76
N TRP A 162 -8.73 -5.12 -10.92
CA TRP A 162 -9.30 -4.93 -9.58
C TRP A 162 -10.59 -4.08 -9.58
N ASP A 163 -11.50 -4.40 -10.50
CA ASP A 163 -12.78 -3.72 -10.69
C ASP A 163 -12.69 -2.21 -10.94
N GLY A 164 -11.56 -1.72 -11.45
CA GLY A 164 -11.37 -0.28 -11.67
C GLY A 164 -11.26 0.52 -10.36
N LEU A 165 -10.84 -0.13 -9.27
CA LEU A 165 -10.53 0.58 -8.06
C LEU A 165 -9.14 1.21 -8.13
N ASP A 166 -8.99 2.33 -7.44
CA ASP A 166 -7.73 3.04 -7.39
C ASP A 166 -6.85 2.40 -6.31
N GLY A 167 -5.63 2.00 -6.66
CA GLY A 167 -4.70 1.36 -5.74
C GLY A 167 -3.44 2.20 -5.54
N PHE A 168 -2.93 2.27 -4.32
CA PHE A 168 -1.65 2.90 -4.07
C PHE A 168 -0.51 2.32 -4.93
N ILE A 169 0.48 3.15 -5.24
CA ILE A 169 1.76 2.69 -5.78
C ILE A 169 2.75 2.65 -4.63
N LEU A 170 3.30 1.48 -4.36
CA LEU A 170 4.37 1.32 -3.40
C LEU A 170 5.71 1.66 -4.04
N TRP A 171 6.72 1.87 -3.21
CA TRP A 171 8.11 1.86 -3.61
C TRP A 171 8.96 1.13 -2.57
N ASP A 172 10.06 0.53 -3.00
CA ASP A 172 11.08 0.01 -2.09
C ASP A 172 12.22 1.01 -1.97
N ARG A 173 12.77 1.17 -0.77
CA ARG A 173 13.82 2.16 -0.53
C ARG A 173 15.13 1.78 -1.21
N GLU A 174 15.52 0.51 -1.13
CA GLU A 174 16.86 0.08 -1.48
C GLU A 174 17.16 0.17 -2.98
N THR A 175 16.16 -0.01 -3.83
CA THR A 175 16.29 0.08 -5.29
C THR A 175 15.54 1.26 -5.90
N GLU A 176 14.64 1.87 -5.14
CA GLU A 176 13.73 2.95 -5.58
C GLU A 176 12.83 2.53 -6.73
N SER A 177 12.50 1.23 -6.83
CA SER A 177 11.54 0.71 -7.80
C SER A 177 10.10 1.01 -7.35
N LEU A 178 9.21 1.21 -8.30
CA LEU A 178 7.78 1.40 -8.05
C LEU A 178 7.05 0.07 -8.23
N TRP A 179 6.10 -0.22 -7.35
CA TRP A 179 5.35 -1.48 -7.33
C TRP A 179 3.85 -1.20 -7.30
N TRP A 180 3.10 -1.99 -8.06
CA TRP A 180 1.65 -1.91 -8.05
C TRP A 180 1.06 -3.21 -7.49
N PRO A 181 0.55 -3.18 -6.24
CA PRO A 181 0.08 -4.38 -5.57
C PRO A 181 -1.13 -5.05 -6.23
N LEU A 182 -1.94 -4.30 -6.99
CA LEU A 182 -3.11 -4.88 -7.66
C LEU A 182 -2.75 -5.86 -8.79
N ILE A 183 -1.51 -5.80 -9.28
CA ILE A 183 -0.93 -6.79 -10.22
C ILE A 183 0.27 -7.54 -9.63
N ASP A 184 0.48 -7.41 -8.32
CA ASP A 184 1.54 -8.09 -7.55
C ASP A 184 2.96 -7.96 -8.15
N ARG A 185 3.36 -6.81 -8.72
CA ARG A 185 4.73 -6.64 -9.26
C ARG A 185 5.27 -5.22 -9.32
N ALA A 186 6.59 -5.12 -9.48
CA ALA A 186 7.29 -3.89 -9.81
C ALA A 186 6.98 -3.44 -11.23
N VAL A 187 6.66 -2.16 -11.41
CA VAL A 187 6.23 -1.56 -12.67
C VAL A 187 7.21 -0.52 -13.23
N SER A 188 8.21 -0.14 -12.44
CA SER A 188 9.28 0.77 -12.83
C SER A 188 10.50 0.60 -11.94
N GLY A 189 11.64 1.12 -12.38
CA GLY A 189 12.90 1.04 -11.66
C GLY A 189 13.67 -0.24 -11.93
N LYS A 190 14.65 -0.53 -11.07
CA LYS A 190 15.59 -1.64 -11.26
C LYS A 190 14.93 -3.02 -11.18
N LEU A 191 13.86 -3.13 -10.41
CA LEU A 191 13.17 -4.40 -10.16
C LEU A 191 11.95 -4.60 -11.05
N LYS A 192 11.71 -3.76 -12.08
CA LYS A 192 10.57 -3.90 -12.99
C LYS A 192 10.38 -5.37 -13.44
N GLY A 193 9.15 -5.87 -13.30
CA GLY A 193 8.76 -7.25 -13.62
C GLY A 193 8.87 -8.23 -12.46
N VAL A 194 9.67 -7.94 -11.42
CA VAL A 194 9.77 -8.77 -10.21
C VAL A 194 8.46 -8.74 -9.44
N ARG A 195 8.00 -9.91 -8.98
CA ARG A 195 6.74 -10.06 -8.25
C ARG A 195 6.88 -9.67 -6.78
N LEU A 196 5.81 -9.08 -6.22
CA LEU A 196 5.63 -9.02 -4.78
C LEU A 196 5.41 -10.44 -4.25
N GLN A 197 6.15 -10.80 -3.20
CA GLN A 197 6.04 -12.12 -2.59
C GLN A 197 4.91 -12.13 -1.56
N LYS A 198 3.66 -12.30 -2.01
CA LYS A 198 2.51 -12.43 -1.10
C LYS A 198 2.75 -13.59 -0.13
N LEU A 199 2.52 -13.34 1.16
CA LEU A 199 2.58 -14.40 2.16
C LEU A 199 1.46 -15.41 1.86
N GLU A 200 1.75 -16.71 1.96
CA GLU A 200 0.77 -17.73 1.63
C GLU A 200 -0.46 -17.61 2.54
N ASN A 201 -1.66 -17.86 2.00
CA ASN A 201 -2.92 -17.66 2.71
C ASN A 201 -3.07 -18.51 3.99
N ILE A 202 -2.24 -19.54 4.15
CA ILE A 202 -2.19 -20.35 5.37
C ILE A 202 -1.43 -19.68 6.52
N TYR A 203 -0.73 -18.56 6.27
CA TYR A 203 0.08 -17.84 7.27
C TYR A 203 -0.46 -16.45 7.59
N TRP A 204 -1.59 -16.05 6.98
CA TRP A 204 -2.25 -14.80 7.35
C TRP A 204 -3.73 -14.81 7.00
N GLN A 205 -4.49 -13.90 7.60
CA GLN A 205 -5.91 -13.71 7.28
C GLN A 205 -6.37 -12.27 7.54
N ASP A 206 -7.37 -11.84 6.78
CA ASP A 206 -8.18 -10.65 7.08
C ASP A 206 -9.38 -11.07 7.94
N THR A 207 -9.53 -10.49 9.13
CA THR A 207 -10.45 -10.98 10.15
C THR A 207 -10.94 -9.87 11.09
N ARG A 208 -11.71 -10.26 12.12
CA ARG A 208 -12.25 -9.36 13.13
C ARG A 208 -11.65 -9.62 14.50
N TRP A 209 -11.71 -8.62 15.39
CA TRP A 209 -11.21 -8.70 16.76
C TRP A 209 -11.75 -9.92 17.52
N GLU A 210 -13.05 -10.21 17.40
CA GLU A 210 -13.64 -11.37 18.08
C GLU A 210 -13.02 -12.72 17.68
N VAL A 211 -12.48 -12.82 16.46
CA VAL A 211 -11.79 -14.02 15.98
C VAL A 211 -10.40 -14.08 16.60
N ILE A 212 -9.73 -12.94 16.78
CA ILE A 212 -8.44 -12.85 17.45
C ILE A 212 -8.55 -13.32 18.90
N LEU A 213 -9.56 -12.83 19.64
CA LEU A 213 -9.82 -13.26 21.02
C LEU A 213 -9.99 -14.78 21.14
N LYS A 214 -10.72 -15.39 20.19
CA LYS A 214 -11.04 -16.82 20.21
C LYS A 214 -9.89 -17.71 19.74
N LYS A 215 -9.16 -17.30 18.69
CA LYS A 215 -8.22 -18.17 17.96
C LYS A 215 -6.75 -17.85 18.21
N PHE A 216 -6.42 -16.62 18.62
CA PHE A 216 -5.05 -16.16 18.74
C PHE A 216 -4.82 -15.44 20.08
N PRO A 217 -5.02 -16.12 21.23
CA PRO A 217 -4.85 -15.49 22.55
C PRO A 217 -3.42 -15.01 22.82
N ASN A 218 -2.42 -15.60 22.13
CA ASN A 218 -1.02 -15.19 22.21
C ASN A 218 -0.62 -14.13 21.16
N ALA A 219 -1.58 -13.55 20.42
CA ALA A 219 -1.29 -12.54 19.43
C ALA A 219 -0.65 -11.30 20.05
N ARG A 220 0.33 -10.74 19.32
CA ARG A 220 0.87 -9.43 19.59
C ARG A 220 0.16 -8.41 18.71
N VAL A 221 -0.62 -7.54 19.32
CA VAL A 221 -1.46 -6.54 18.64
C VAL A 221 -0.68 -5.25 18.49
N MET A 222 -0.64 -4.69 17.28
CA MET A 222 0.10 -3.46 17.02
C MET A 222 -0.52 -2.32 17.84
N LYS A 223 0.32 -1.60 18.61
CA LYS A 223 -0.15 -0.46 19.42
C LYS A 223 -0.62 0.66 18.51
N SER A 224 -1.78 1.24 18.78
CA SER A 224 -2.25 2.41 18.05
C SER A 224 -1.45 3.68 18.36
N GLY A 225 -1.56 4.68 17.50
CA GLY A 225 -0.98 6.01 17.73
C GLY A 225 0.54 6.07 17.62
N GLN A 226 1.17 5.02 17.08
CA GLN A 226 2.58 5.05 16.74
C GLN A 226 2.84 6.08 15.64
N ASP A 227 4.00 6.71 15.71
CA ASP A 227 4.47 7.61 14.68
C ASP A 227 5.90 7.25 14.30
N PHE A 228 6.28 7.63 13.09
CA PHE A 228 7.58 7.25 12.56
C PHE A 228 8.17 8.38 11.73
N ILE A 229 9.38 8.78 12.08
CA ILE A 229 10.14 9.77 11.31
C ILE A 229 10.87 9.03 10.20
N ARG A 230 10.50 9.35 8.95
CA ARG A 230 11.17 8.83 7.76
C ARG A 230 12.70 9.02 7.85
N PRO A 231 13.50 7.95 7.66
CA PRO A 231 14.95 8.05 7.55
C PRO A 231 15.34 8.92 6.36
N LYS A 232 16.32 9.80 6.57
CA LYS A 232 16.88 10.67 5.52
C LYS A 232 17.78 9.92 4.54
N SER A 233 18.18 8.69 4.89
CA SER A 233 19.04 7.85 4.07
C SER A 233 18.70 6.39 4.30
N TRP A 234 18.97 5.55 3.31
CA TRP A 234 18.79 4.11 3.35
C TRP A 234 19.91 3.42 2.57
N LYS A 235 20.12 2.14 2.88
CA LYS A 235 21.02 1.27 2.14
C LYS A 235 20.55 1.21 0.69
N LYS A 236 21.46 1.31 -0.29
CA LYS A 236 21.13 1.17 -1.71
C LYS A 236 21.69 -0.13 -2.27
N TYR A 237 20.86 -0.89 -2.97
CA TYR A 237 21.32 -2.05 -3.73
C TYR A 237 21.71 -1.61 -5.14
N LYS A 238 23.02 -1.70 -5.43
CA LYS A 238 23.56 -1.39 -6.76
C LYS A 238 23.28 -2.53 -7.73
N ASP A 239 23.67 -3.74 -7.34
CA ASP A 239 23.41 -4.98 -8.06
C ASP A 239 22.16 -5.68 -7.49
N VAL A 240 21.23 -5.98 -8.40
CA VAL A 240 19.96 -6.68 -8.14
C VAL A 240 19.78 -7.87 -9.09
N SER A 241 20.83 -8.26 -9.81
CA SER A 241 20.79 -9.31 -10.84
C SER A 241 20.29 -10.65 -10.30
N GLU A 242 20.57 -10.99 -9.05
CA GLU A 242 20.07 -12.19 -8.38
C GLU A 242 18.57 -12.12 -8.09
N ILE A 243 18.04 -10.93 -7.77
CA ILE A 243 16.60 -10.75 -7.56
C ILE A 243 15.85 -10.96 -8.88
N ILE A 244 16.39 -10.42 -9.98
CA ILE A 244 15.72 -10.45 -11.29
C ILE A 244 15.76 -11.85 -11.94
N ARG A 245 16.79 -12.64 -11.64
CA ARG A 245 16.96 -14.00 -12.21
C ARG A 245 16.02 -15.05 -11.62
N ASN A 246 15.47 -14.78 -10.44
CA ASN A 246 14.59 -15.69 -9.68
C ASN A 246 13.11 -15.32 -9.86
#